data_AF-A0A915NUY8-F1
#
_entry.id   AF-A0A915NUY8-F1
#
_cell.length_a   1.000
_cell.length_b   1.000
_cell.length_c   1.000
_cell.angle_alpha   90.00
_cell.angle_beta   90.00
_cell.angle_gamma   90.00
#
_symmetry.space_group_name_H-M   'P 1'
#
loop_
_entity.id
_entity.type
_entity.pdbx_description
1 polymer ?
#
loop_
_entity_poly.entity_id
_entity_poly.type
_entity_poly.pdbx_seq_one_letter_code
_entity_poly.pdbx_strand_id
1 'polypeptide(L)'
;MFEILRNKMSLPRMLLQRCPSCYSNFANFFCQFTCSPFQANFVKITEMLNNSKAIYNEAYISRITEMLNNSKAIYNEAYISRITSKYAQQFFDSCKNVRTTTGDFVLSILCGTSIDNCTPERLFKYIGTYNKALNIPFTIDVIISSNNQISSTTPYQKQKQRLLKPMNTTTFKCNQSSDLSDSPCSCVDCLSACTSSAPFPYLFQESCKMATMDCSTAMSIMATCILFGVVMLAVVLHYILRMYTSEDVDDIAVDIVPRSTKESVKFSRVQLEDYIINYCSKYGNFVARHPLIIFLLGLIPSLIASSGIGMIRLTTDPVELWSSPGSDAREQKEFFDNNFGPFYRTEQIIIVPKDQSFWEREDSSNFLKKVRIGPVFRKNFLKASFSLYKQILELNTSLDNDKRVVTLSDICFKPQWPQN
;
A
#
# COMPACT_ATOMS: atom_id res chain seq x y z
N MET A 1 -33.85 11.18 -29.76
CA MET A 1 -32.44 11.25 -30.22
C MET A 1 -31.46 11.30 -29.05
N PHE A 2 -31.61 12.23 -28.09
CA PHE A 2 -30.71 12.34 -26.92
C PHE A 2 -30.62 11.06 -26.08
N GLU A 3 -31.75 10.39 -25.82
CA GLU A 3 -31.77 9.14 -25.06
C GLU A 3 -31.02 7.99 -25.74
N ILE A 4 -31.10 7.91 -27.08
CA ILE A 4 -30.36 6.91 -27.85
C ILE A 4 -28.85 7.17 -27.74
N LEU A 5 -28.43 8.44 -27.89
CA LEU A 5 -27.03 8.83 -27.72
C LEU A 5 -26.55 8.50 -26.30
N ARG A 6 -27.34 8.83 -25.26
CA ARG A 6 -27.03 8.50 -23.86
C ARG A 6 -26.84 6.99 -23.65
N ASN A 7 -27.71 6.16 -24.23
CA ASN A 7 -27.61 4.70 -24.10
C ASN A 7 -26.35 4.16 -24.80
N LYS A 8 -25.99 4.72 -25.96
CA LYS A 8 -24.75 4.35 -26.68
C LYS A 8 -23.48 4.85 -25.99
N MET A 9 -23.57 5.92 -25.22
CA MET A 9 -22.47 6.48 -24.42
C MET A 9 -22.18 5.73 -23.11
N SER A 10 -23.03 4.78 -22.71
CA SER A 10 -22.85 4.05 -21.44
C SER A 10 -21.52 3.28 -21.35
N LEU A 11 -21.13 2.59 -22.42
CA LEU A 11 -19.85 1.87 -22.48
C LEU A 11 -18.64 2.81 -22.53
N PRO A 12 -18.58 3.82 -23.42
CA PRO A 12 -17.52 4.83 -23.37
C PRO A 12 -17.40 5.52 -22.01
N ARG A 13 -18.53 5.80 -21.35
CA ARG A 13 -18.55 6.37 -20.00
C ARG A 13 -17.87 5.44 -19.01
N MET A 14 -18.21 4.15 -19.00
CA MET A 14 -17.55 3.17 -18.13
C MET A 14 -16.03 3.11 -18.33
N LEU A 15 -15.56 3.23 -19.57
CA LEU A 15 -14.13 3.21 -19.90
C LEU A 15 -13.41 4.51 -19.54
N LEU A 16 -14.05 5.66 -19.69
CA LEU A 16 -13.43 6.98 -19.61
C LEU A 16 -13.75 7.75 -18.31
N GLN A 17 -14.67 7.26 -17.47
CA GLN A 17 -15.14 7.96 -16.27
C GLN A 17 -14.04 8.25 -15.23
N ARG A 18 -12.92 7.51 -15.26
CA ARG A 18 -11.76 7.79 -14.41
C ARG A 18 -11.13 9.16 -14.65
N CYS A 19 -11.30 9.72 -15.86
CA CYS A 19 -10.86 11.07 -16.20
C CYS A 19 -12.02 11.85 -16.86
N PRO A 20 -12.75 12.68 -16.09
CA PRO A 20 -13.91 13.44 -16.58
C PRO A 20 -13.60 14.32 -17.80
N SER A 21 -12.42 14.94 -17.87
CA SER A 21 -12.00 15.78 -18.99
C SER A 21 -11.88 14.99 -20.30
N CYS A 22 -11.33 13.78 -20.23
CA CYS A 22 -11.21 12.86 -21.37
C CYS A 22 -12.59 12.39 -21.86
N TYR A 23 -13.47 11.97 -20.94
CA TYR A 23 -14.85 11.61 -21.28
C TYR A 23 -15.63 12.79 -21.87
N SER A 24 -15.45 14.00 -21.32
CA SER A 24 -16.12 15.20 -21.81
C SER A 24 -15.68 15.57 -23.22
N ASN A 25 -14.38 15.44 -23.54
CA ASN A 25 -13.89 15.61 -24.91
C ASN A 25 -14.48 14.56 -25.86
N PHE A 26 -14.53 13.29 -25.45
CA PHE A 26 -15.15 12.21 -26.21
C PHE A 26 -16.65 12.49 -26.47
N ALA A 27 -17.40 12.82 -25.43
CA ALA A 27 -18.83 13.14 -25.53
C ALA A 27 -19.06 14.37 -26.40
N ASN A 28 -18.26 15.42 -26.25
CA ASN A 28 -18.35 16.65 -27.04
C ASN A 28 -18.22 16.38 -28.54
N PHE A 29 -17.32 15.47 -28.96
CA PHE A 29 -17.17 15.12 -30.38
C PHE A 29 -18.50 14.60 -30.96
N PHE A 30 -19.11 13.61 -30.30
CA PHE A 30 -20.37 13.01 -30.76
C PHE A 30 -21.57 13.93 -30.56
N CYS A 31 -21.61 14.75 -29.52
CA CYS A 31 -22.64 15.76 -29.31
C CYS A 31 -22.63 16.81 -30.42
N GLN A 32 -21.45 17.31 -30.78
CA GLN A 32 -21.31 18.26 -31.89
C GLN A 32 -21.64 17.60 -33.23
N PHE A 33 -21.16 16.37 -33.45
CA PHE A 33 -21.50 15.62 -34.66
C PHE A 33 -23.00 15.36 -34.79
N THR A 34 -23.72 15.08 -33.71
CA THR A 34 -25.13 14.65 -33.77
C THR A 34 -26.12 15.80 -33.67
N CYS A 35 -25.85 16.80 -32.81
CA CYS A 35 -26.86 17.78 -32.38
C CYS A 35 -26.39 19.25 -32.46
N SER A 36 -25.23 19.55 -33.05
CA SER A 36 -24.76 20.94 -33.14
C SER A 36 -25.70 21.79 -34.01
N PRO A 37 -26.07 23.01 -33.60
CA PRO A 37 -26.83 23.93 -34.46
C PRO A 37 -26.03 24.36 -35.70
N PHE A 38 -24.70 24.16 -35.68
CA PHE A 38 -23.79 24.49 -36.78
C PHE A 38 -23.25 23.26 -37.51
N GLN A 39 -23.90 22.09 -37.37
CA GLN A 39 -23.47 20.80 -37.94
C GLN A 39 -23.13 20.90 -39.44
N ALA A 40 -23.93 21.64 -40.21
CA ALA A 40 -23.74 21.81 -41.65
C ALA A 40 -22.43 22.53 -42.06
N ASN A 41 -21.70 23.11 -41.10
CA ASN A 41 -20.40 23.75 -41.35
C ASN A 41 -19.26 22.74 -41.41
N PHE A 42 -19.34 21.63 -40.67
CA PHE A 42 -18.25 20.67 -40.53
C PHE A 42 -18.60 19.24 -40.92
N VAL A 43 -19.90 18.91 -41.08
CA VAL A 43 -20.35 17.60 -41.56
C VAL A 43 -20.82 17.68 -43.01
N LYS A 44 -20.32 16.76 -43.85
CA LYS A 44 -20.79 16.54 -45.22
C LYS A 44 -21.30 15.10 -45.36
N ILE A 45 -22.53 14.94 -45.85
CA ILE A 45 -23.10 13.64 -46.17
C ILE A 45 -22.54 13.21 -47.54
N THR A 46 -22.00 12.00 -47.64
CA THR A 46 -21.42 11.49 -48.91
C THR A 46 -22.29 10.44 -49.57
N GLU A 47 -22.91 9.55 -48.79
CA GLU A 47 -23.79 8.50 -49.29
C GLU A 47 -25.08 8.49 -48.46
N MET A 48 -26.21 8.38 -49.15
CA MET A 48 -27.51 8.07 -48.54
C MET A 48 -28.10 6.89 -49.29
N LEU A 49 -28.68 5.94 -48.56
CA LEU A 49 -29.37 4.81 -49.16
C LEU A 49 -30.60 5.30 -49.94
N ASN A 50 -30.70 4.94 -51.22
CA ASN A 50 -31.80 5.30 -52.12
C ASN A 50 -33.17 4.71 -51.73
N ASN A 51 -33.28 3.98 -50.62
CA ASN A 51 -34.52 3.31 -50.21
C ASN A 51 -35.41 4.11 -49.25
N SER A 52 -35.04 5.33 -48.90
CA SER A 52 -36.00 6.28 -48.35
C SER A 52 -36.49 7.18 -49.49
N LYS A 53 -37.76 7.02 -49.86
CA LYS A 53 -38.62 8.19 -50.07
C LYS A 53 -38.49 9.05 -48.80
N ALA A 54 -37.42 9.83 -48.71
CA ALA A 54 -37.30 10.94 -47.79
C ALA A 54 -38.23 12.00 -48.36
N ILE A 55 -39.53 11.76 -48.16
CA ILE A 55 -40.57 12.75 -48.35
C ILE A 55 -40.16 13.88 -47.42
N TYR A 56 -39.93 15.06 -47.99
CA TYR A 56 -40.16 16.31 -47.29
C TYR A 56 -41.60 16.27 -46.80
N ASN A 57 -41.83 15.71 -45.62
CA ASN A 57 -42.97 15.98 -44.75
C ASN A 57 -42.62 15.40 -43.38
N GLU A 58 -43.00 16.18 -42.39
CA GLU A 58 -42.72 15.97 -40.98
C GLU A 58 -43.10 14.57 -40.49
N ALA A 59 -42.43 14.20 -39.40
CA ALA A 59 -42.75 13.12 -38.48
C ALA A 59 -42.31 11.70 -38.84
N TYR A 60 -41.35 11.26 -38.02
CA TYR A 60 -41.21 9.93 -37.43
C TYR A 60 -40.27 8.93 -38.11
N ILE A 61 -39.18 8.68 -37.38
CA ILE A 61 -38.28 7.53 -37.50
C ILE A 61 -39.09 6.28 -37.11
N SER A 62 -39.68 5.63 -38.11
CA SER A 62 -40.31 4.32 -37.92
C SER A 62 -39.25 3.25 -37.72
N ARG A 63 -39.38 2.53 -36.60
CA ARG A 63 -39.02 1.11 -36.40
C ARG A 63 -38.39 0.44 -37.63
N ILE A 64 -37.06 0.31 -37.62
CA ILE A 64 -36.38 -0.78 -38.33
C ILE A 64 -36.37 -1.96 -37.35
N THR A 65 -37.52 -2.60 -37.23
CA THR A 65 -37.65 -3.90 -36.59
C THR A 65 -38.59 -4.66 -37.51
N GLU A 66 -38.11 -5.80 -38.00
CA GLU A 66 -38.79 -6.71 -38.92
C GLU A 66 -38.79 -6.27 -40.40
N MET A 67 -38.54 -7.23 -41.31
CA MET A 67 -38.34 -7.09 -42.77
C MET A 67 -36.92 -6.62 -43.16
N LEU A 68 -35.94 -7.48 -43.45
CA LEU A 68 -35.95 -8.53 -44.48
C LEU A 68 -34.87 -9.58 -44.17
N ASN A 69 -35.31 -10.84 -44.08
CA ASN A 69 -34.44 -11.99 -44.29
C ASN A 69 -33.82 -11.90 -45.71
N ASN A 70 -32.51 -12.19 -45.81
CA ASN A 70 -31.75 -12.40 -47.05
C ASN A 70 -31.25 -11.23 -47.89
N SER A 71 -31.17 -10.01 -47.36
CA SER A 71 -30.27 -8.99 -47.94
C SER A 71 -29.35 -8.44 -46.87
N LYS A 72 -28.05 -8.74 -47.00
CA LYS A 72 -26.95 -8.13 -46.27
C LYS A 72 -27.09 -6.60 -46.35
N ALA A 73 -27.70 -5.99 -45.33
CA ALA A 73 -27.79 -4.54 -45.21
C ALA A 73 -26.38 -4.02 -44.95
N ILE A 74 -25.72 -3.61 -46.01
CA ILE A 74 -24.43 -2.93 -45.95
C ILE A 74 -24.75 -1.50 -45.48
N TYR A 75 -24.44 -1.21 -44.21
CA TYR A 75 -24.60 0.12 -43.60
C TYR A 75 -23.57 1.10 -44.17
N ASN A 76 -23.80 1.61 -45.38
CA ASN A 76 -22.95 2.64 -45.98
C ASN A 76 -23.66 4.00 -45.94
N GLU A 77 -23.87 4.52 -44.73
CA GLU A 77 -24.06 5.96 -44.56
C GLU A 77 -22.68 6.52 -44.19
N ALA A 78 -22.02 7.14 -45.17
CA ALA A 78 -20.71 7.72 -44.99
C ALA A 78 -20.83 9.24 -44.77
N TYR A 79 -20.40 9.68 -43.60
CA TYR A 79 -20.34 11.10 -43.23
C TYR A 79 -18.89 11.55 -43.18
N ILE A 80 -18.58 12.70 -43.76
CA ILE A 80 -17.28 13.35 -43.56
C ILE A 80 -17.44 14.39 -42.46
N SER A 81 -16.70 14.27 -41.37
CA SER A 81 -16.62 15.27 -40.30
C SER A 81 -15.24 15.92 -40.30
N ARG A 82 -15.18 17.25 -40.43
CA ARG A 82 -13.91 18.01 -40.37
C ARG A 82 -13.68 18.55 -38.98
N ILE A 83 -12.55 18.22 -38.37
CA ILE A 83 -12.13 18.72 -37.06
C ILE A 83 -10.80 19.45 -37.14
N THR A 84 -10.57 20.40 -36.23
CA THR A 84 -9.27 21.07 -36.15
C THR A 84 -8.20 20.14 -35.56
N SER A 85 -6.95 20.28 -36.02
CA SER A 85 -5.81 19.57 -35.45
C SER A 85 -5.65 19.84 -33.94
N LYS A 86 -5.91 21.08 -33.52
CA LYS A 86 -5.92 21.46 -32.10
C LYS A 86 -6.91 20.63 -31.27
N TYR A 87 -8.15 20.50 -31.74
CA TYR A 87 -9.17 19.69 -31.05
C TYR A 87 -8.74 18.22 -30.96
N ALA A 88 -8.22 17.69 -32.07
CA ALA A 88 -7.80 16.30 -32.14
C ALA A 88 -6.65 15.96 -31.17
N GLN A 89 -5.64 16.83 -31.12
CA GLN A 89 -4.51 16.70 -30.20
C GLN A 89 -4.94 16.83 -28.74
N GLN A 90 -5.76 17.83 -28.41
CA GLN A 90 -6.18 18.05 -27.02
C GLN A 90 -7.07 16.92 -26.48
N PHE A 91 -7.93 16.35 -27.33
CA PHE A 91 -8.67 15.14 -26.96
C PHE A 91 -7.70 13.97 -26.74
N PHE A 92 -6.81 13.68 -27.69
CA PHE A 92 -5.82 12.61 -27.55
C PHE A 92 -4.98 12.74 -26.26
N ASP A 93 -4.42 13.93 -26.01
CA ASP A 93 -3.59 14.20 -24.84
C ASP A 93 -4.37 14.08 -23.52
N SER A 94 -5.64 14.47 -23.49
CA SER A 94 -6.49 14.31 -22.31
C SER A 94 -6.70 12.86 -21.91
N CYS A 95 -6.61 11.93 -22.87
CA CYS A 95 -6.85 10.50 -22.69
C CYS A 95 -5.56 9.65 -22.64
N LYS A 96 -4.40 10.26 -22.90
CA LYS A 96 -3.13 9.57 -23.15
C LYS A 96 -2.70 8.63 -22.04
N ASN A 97 -2.89 9.04 -20.78
CA ASN A 97 -2.45 8.27 -19.61
C ASN A 97 -3.62 7.61 -18.86
N VAL A 98 -4.85 7.71 -19.37
CA VAL A 98 -6.03 7.17 -18.69
C VAL A 98 -6.02 5.66 -18.77
N ARG A 99 -6.17 5.00 -17.62
CA ARG A 99 -6.23 3.54 -17.52
C ARG A 99 -7.66 3.06 -17.35
N THR A 100 -7.91 1.82 -17.77
CA THR A 100 -9.14 1.08 -17.50
C THR A 100 -9.10 0.47 -16.10
N THR A 101 -10.21 -0.13 -15.67
CA THR A 101 -10.28 -0.89 -14.41
C THR A 101 -9.36 -2.13 -14.40
N THR A 102 -9.01 -2.68 -15.56
CA THR A 102 -8.06 -3.79 -15.69
C THR A 102 -6.60 -3.33 -15.67
N GLY A 103 -6.34 -2.01 -15.74
CA GLY A 103 -5.01 -1.42 -15.71
C GLY A 103 -4.40 -1.11 -17.08
N ASP A 104 -5.02 -1.57 -18.18
CA ASP A 104 -4.61 -1.23 -19.55
C ASP A 104 -4.98 0.20 -19.92
N PHE A 105 -4.21 0.83 -20.82
CA PHE A 105 -4.52 2.18 -21.30
C PHE A 105 -5.79 2.20 -22.14
N VAL A 106 -6.69 3.15 -21.87
CA VAL A 106 -7.97 3.27 -22.58
C VAL A 106 -7.76 3.53 -24.08
N LEU A 107 -6.70 4.27 -24.45
CA LEU A 107 -6.36 4.50 -25.85
C LEU A 107 -6.06 3.22 -26.63
N SER A 108 -5.56 2.15 -25.99
CA SER A 108 -5.34 0.88 -26.70
C SER A 108 -6.65 0.30 -27.24
N ILE A 109 -7.73 0.45 -26.47
CA ILE A 109 -9.09 0.05 -26.84
C ILE A 109 -9.66 1.01 -27.89
N LEU A 110 -9.49 2.32 -27.70
CA LEU A 110 -10.03 3.34 -28.62
C LEU A 110 -9.26 3.51 -29.93
N CYS A 111 -8.05 2.95 -30.07
CA CYS A 111 -7.29 2.91 -31.32
C CYS A 111 -7.28 1.51 -31.97
N GLY A 112 -7.77 0.48 -31.26
CA GLY A 112 -7.72 -0.92 -31.69
C GLY A 112 -6.29 -1.43 -31.98
N THR A 113 -5.30 -0.94 -31.25
CA THR A 113 -3.87 -1.31 -31.39
C THR A 113 -3.10 -1.00 -30.10
N SER A 114 -1.80 -1.32 -30.04
CA SER A 114 -0.93 -0.90 -28.91
C SER A 114 -0.90 0.62 -28.79
N ILE A 115 -0.70 1.12 -27.57
CA ILE A 115 -0.60 2.56 -27.29
C ILE A 115 0.55 3.23 -28.07
N ASP A 116 1.65 2.52 -28.31
CA ASP A 116 2.81 3.04 -29.05
C ASP A 116 2.47 3.39 -30.51
N ASN A 117 1.47 2.71 -31.08
CA ASN A 117 1.01 2.89 -32.46
C ASN A 117 -0.28 3.71 -32.56
N CYS A 118 -0.75 4.28 -31.45
CA CYS A 118 -1.97 5.09 -31.40
C CYS A 118 -1.62 6.56 -31.63
N THR A 119 -2.07 7.11 -32.76
CA THR A 119 -1.95 8.55 -33.09
C THR A 119 -3.34 9.21 -33.05
N PRO A 120 -3.43 10.55 -32.97
CA PRO A 120 -4.72 11.25 -33.06
C PRO A 120 -5.53 10.84 -34.31
N GLU A 121 -4.90 10.74 -35.48
CA GLU A 121 -5.55 10.35 -36.73
C GLU A 121 -6.14 8.94 -36.61
N ARG A 122 -5.37 8.01 -36.03
CA ARG A 122 -5.84 6.63 -35.83
C ARG A 122 -6.98 6.56 -34.83
N LEU A 123 -6.90 7.32 -33.74
CA LEU A 123 -7.97 7.42 -32.73
C LEU A 123 -9.28 7.84 -33.40
N PHE A 124 -9.27 8.97 -34.13
CA PHE A 124 -10.48 9.47 -34.79
C PHE A 124 -10.97 8.56 -35.90
N LYS A 125 -10.07 7.91 -36.64
CA LYS A 125 -10.42 6.89 -37.63
C LYS A 125 -11.12 5.70 -36.98
N TYR A 126 -10.62 5.22 -35.84
CA TYR A 126 -11.19 4.04 -35.17
C TYR A 126 -12.53 4.33 -34.51
N ILE A 127 -12.66 5.46 -33.78
CA ILE A 127 -13.95 5.87 -33.18
C ILE A 127 -14.97 6.35 -34.21
N GLY A 128 -14.50 6.71 -35.42
CA GLY A 128 -15.34 7.04 -36.56
C GLY A 128 -15.79 5.80 -37.35
N THR A 129 -15.07 4.68 -37.30
CA THR A 129 -15.44 3.47 -38.07
C THR A 129 -16.53 2.68 -37.36
N TYR A 130 -17.48 2.13 -38.11
CA TYR A 130 -18.48 1.19 -37.58
C TYR A 130 -17.81 0.11 -36.72
N ASN A 131 -18.25 0.00 -35.47
CA ASN A 131 -17.73 -0.97 -34.53
C ASN A 131 -18.82 -1.38 -33.55
N LYS A 132 -19.31 -2.61 -33.72
CA LYS A 132 -20.35 -3.19 -32.87
C LYS A 132 -19.92 -3.30 -31.41
N ALA A 133 -18.63 -3.56 -31.13
CA ALA A 133 -18.12 -3.73 -29.77
C ALA A 133 -18.08 -2.39 -28.99
N LEU A 134 -17.83 -1.27 -29.69
CA LEU A 134 -17.83 0.08 -29.11
C LEU A 134 -19.15 0.84 -29.30
N ASN A 135 -20.20 0.15 -29.76
CA ASN A 135 -21.51 0.75 -30.01
C ASN A 135 -21.51 1.89 -31.05
N ILE A 136 -20.59 1.89 -32.02
CA ILE A 136 -20.54 2.87 -33.12
C ILE A 136 -21.47 2.39 -34.25
N PRO A 137 -22.58 3.10 -34.55
CA PRO A 137 -23.68 2.59 -35.38
C PRO A 137 -23.44 2.67 -36.89
N PHE A 138 -22.60 3.59 -37.36
CA PHE A 138 -22.26 3.80 -38.77
C PHE A 138 -20.89 4.48 -38.88
N THR A 139 -20.34 4.55 -40.09
CA THR A 139 -18.99 5.07 -40.34
C THR A 139 -18.99 6.57 -40.61
N ILE A 140 -18.17 7.28 -39.85
CA ILE A 140 -17.86 8.71 -39.96
C ILE A 140 -16.38 8.81 -40.34
N ASP A 141 -16.10 9.30 -41.54
CA ASP A 141 -14.76 9.65 -41.97
C ASP A 141 -14.36 11.00 -41.36
N VAL A 142 -13.47 10.95 -40.37
CA VAL A 142 -13.03 12.12 -39.63
C VAL A 142 -11.75 12.66 -40.26
N ILE A 143 -11.84 13.84 -40.88
CA ILE A 143 -10.72 14.51 -41.51
C ILE A 143 -10.18 15.58 -40.55
N ILE A 144 -8.92 15.40 -40.12
CA ILE A 144 -8.21 16.39 -39.31
C ILE A 144 -7.61 17.46 -40.23
N SER A 145 -7.96 18.72 -39.98
CA SER A 145 -7.50 19.87 -40.76
C SER A 145 -6.57 20.75 -39.92
N SER A 146 -5.37 21.02 -40.44
CA SER A 146 -4.37 21.88 -39.78
C SER A 146 -4.62 23.37 -39.98
N ASN A 147 -5.34 23.77 -41.03
CA ASN A 147 -5.64 25.17 -41.36
C ASN A 147 -7.14 25.35 -41.68
N ASN A 148 -7.69 26.55 -41.42
CA ASN A 148 -9.05 26.94 -41.83
C ASN A 148 -9.25 27.03 -43.37
N GLN A 149 -8.29 26.56 -44.16
CA GLN A 149 -8.32 26.60 -45.62
C GLN A 149 -7.83 25.28 -46.19
N ILE A 150 -8.70 24.61 -46.94
CA ILE A 150 -8.28 23.68 -47.98
C ILE A 150 -8.31 24.48 -49.28
N SER A 151 -7.16 25.00 -49.68
CA SER A 151 -6.88 25.29 -51.08
C SER A 151 -6.85 23.94 -51.79
N SER A 152 -7.89 23.64 -52.57
CA SER A 152 -7.84 22.51 -53.48
C SER A 152 -6.86 22.86 -54.61
N THR A 153 -5.65 22.33 -54.54
CA THR A 153 -4.69 22.34 -55.65
C THR A 153 -5.09 21.28 -56.67
N THR A 154 -6.08 21.60 -57.50
CA THR A 154 -6.21 21.07 -58.86
C THR A 154 -6.85 22.15 -59.73
N PRO A 155 -6.28 22.50 -60.91
CA PRO A 155 -6.72 23.65 -61.71
C PRO A 155 -8.00 23.41 -62.54
N TYR A 156 -8.81 22.41 -62.20
CA TYR A 156 -10.06 22.10 -62.93
C TYR A 156 -11.13 21.57 -61.95
N GLN A 157 -11.85 22.48 -61.28
CA GLN A 157 -13.25 22.31 -60.84
C GLN A 157 -13.66 23.49 -59.92
N LYS A 158 -13.84 24.68 -60.51
CA LYS A 158 -14.61 25.77 -59.89
C LYS A 158 -16.11 25.45 -60.00
N GLN A 159 -16.59 24.54 -59.17
CA GLN A 159 -18.04 24.30 -59.01
C GLN A 159 -18.38 24.39 -57.52
N LYS A 160 -18.70 25.61 -57.07
CA LYS A 160 -19.42 25.99 -55.83
C LYS A 160 -19.35 24.98 -54.68
N GLN A 161 -18.16 24.52 -54.28
CA GLN A 161 -18.01 23.62 -53.14
C GLN A 161 -18.24 24.44 -51.87
N ARG A 162 -19.24 24.04 -51.06
CA ARG A 162 -19.50 24.65 -49.76
C ARG A 162 -18.22 24.54 -48.93
N LEU A 163 -17.63 25.68 -48.57
CA LEU A 163 -16.43 25.73 -47.74
C LEU A 163 -16.79 25.20 -46.35
N LEU A 164 -16.45 23.94 -46.06
CA LEU A 164 -16.68 23.37 -44.74
C LEU A 164 -15.60 23.90 -43.78
N LYS A 165 -16.05 24.57 -42.73
CA LYS A 165 -15.20 25.06 -41.65
C LYS A 165 -15.04 23.95 -40.61
N PRO A 166 -13.82 23.54 -40.25
CA PRO A 166 -13.61 22.49 -39.26
C PRO A 166 -14.22 22.85 -37.89
N MET A 167 -14.69 21.83 -37.17
CA MET A 167 -15.18 21.97 -35.81
C MET A 167 -14.07 22.47 -34.88
N ASN A 168 -14.36 23.59 -34.21
CA ASN A 168 -13.50 24.20 -33.21
C ASN A 168 -14.33 24.48 -31.96
N THR A 169 -14.57 23.43 -31.19
CA THR A 169 -15.29 23.50 -29.90
C THR A 169 -14.30 23.49 -28.74
N THR A 170 -14.77 23.83 -27.55
CA THR A 170 -13.94 23.83 -26.34
C THR A 170 -13.52 22.40 -25.98
N THR A 171 -12.26 22.26 -25.56
CA THR A 171 -11.70 21.01 -25.06
C THR A 171 -11.14 21.24 -23.67
N PHE A 172 -11.23 20.22 -22.82
CA PHE A 172 -10.68 20.25 -21.48
C PHE A 172 -9.35 19.51 -21.43
N LYS A 173 -8.31 20.15 -20.87
CA LYS A 173 -7.06 19.46 -20.56
C LYS A 173 -7.28 18.50 -19.40
N CYS A 174 -6.47 17.45 -19.27
CA CYS A 174 -6.65 16.49 -18.18
C CYS A 174 -6.40 17.08 -16.78
N ASN A 175 -5.62 18.16 -16.68
CA ASN A 175 -5.39 18.90 -15.44
C ASN A 175 -6.43 20.01 -15.16
N GLN A 176 -7.47 20.10 -15.98
CA GLN A 176 -8.56 21.06 -15.85
C GLN A 176 -9.87 20.32 -15.63
N SER A 177 -10.72 20.84 -14.76
CA SER A 177 -12.07 20.31 -14.62
C SER A 177 -12.94 20.56 -15.86
N SER A 178 -13.77 19.58 -16.22
CA SER A 178 -14.77 19.66 -17.28
C SER A 178 -16.01 20.46 -16.90
N ASP A 179 -16.37 20.50 -15.62
CA ASP A 179 -17.58 21.14 -15.11
C ASP A 179 -17.37 21.65 -13.68
N LEU A 180 -18.22 22.57 -13.21
CA LEU A 180 -18.17 23.13 -11.85
C LEU A 180 -18.29 22.07 -10.74
N SER A 181 -18.93 20.93 -11.04
CA SER A 181 -19.10 19.81 -10.12
C SER A 181 -17.98 18.76 -10.20
N ASP A 182 -17.18 18.77 -11.26
CA ASP A 182 -16.14 17.78 -11.51
C ASP A 182 -14.81 18.22 -10.90
N SER A 183 -14.00 17.26 -10.47
CA SER A 183 -12.58 17.48 -10.17
C SER A 183 -11.71 17.21 -11.40
N PRO A 184 -10.54 17.87 -11.55
CA PRO A 184 -9.57 17.48 -12.58
C PRO A 184 -9.14 16.01 -12.43
N CYS A 185 -8.59 15.42 -13.50
CA CYS A 185 -8.20 14.02 -13.49
C CYS A 185 -7.08 13.75 -12.47
N SER A 186 -7.09 12.55 -11.88
CA SER A 186 -6.05 12.15 -10.93
C SER A 186 -4.66 12.11 -11.59
N CYS A 187 -3.60 12.34 -10.81
CA CYS A 187 -2.21 12.28 -11.29
C CYS A 187 -1.86 10.92 -11.94
N VAL A 188 -2.48 9.82 -11.49
CA VAL A 188 -2.29 8.47 -12.06
C VAL A 188 -2.78 8.39 -13.50
N ASP A 189 -3.89 9.09 -13.81
CA ASP A 189 -4.52 9.12 -15.13
C ASP A 189 -4.08 10.35 -15.96
N CYS A 190 -3.39 11.33 -15.35
CA CYS A 190 -2.93 12.57 -15.96
C CYS A 190 -1.64 13.09 -15.29
N LEU A 191 -0.49 12.87 -15.94
CA LEU A 191 0.80 13.32 -15.42
C LEU A 191 0.92 14.84 -15.24
N SER A 192 0.21 15.63 -16.05
CA SER A 192 0.21 17.09 -15.92
C SER A 192 -0.63 17.62 -14.76
N ALA A 193 -1.39 16.76 -14.08
CA ALA A 193 -2.09 17.07 -12.84
C ALA A 193 -1.24 16.77 -11.58
N CYS A 194 -0.09 16.11 -11.75
CA CYS A 194 0.80 15.80 -10.62
C CYS A 194 1.47 17.06 -10.09
N THR A 195 1.42 17.24 -8.77
CA THR A 195 2.34 18.15 -8.08
C THR A 195 3.70 17.49 -7.98
N SER A 196 4.78 18.28 -7.96
CA SER A 196 6.12 17.77 -7.68
C SER A 196 6.08 17.00 -6.36
N SER A 197 6.36 15.70 -6.40
CA SER A 197 6.35 14.85 -5.21
C SER A 197 7.31 15.42 -4.16
N ALA A 198 6.87 15.51 -2.91
CA ALA A 198 7.80 15.72 -1.81
C ALA A 198 8.87 14.62 -1.87
N PRO A 199 10.17 14.96 -1.65
CA PRO A 199 11.21 13.94 -1.62
C PRO A 199 10.83 12.87 -0.60
N PHE A 200 11.15 11.60 -0.91
CA PHE A 200 10.93 10.50 0.02
C PHE A 200 11.48 10.89 1.40
N PRO A 201 10.72 10.71 2.49
CA PRO A 201 11.23 11.02 3.81
C PRO A 201 12.47 10.15 4.03
N TYR A 202 13.60 10.79 4.31
CA TYR A 202 14.79 10.08 4.76
C TYR A 202 14.39 9.36 6.05
N LEU A 203 14.35 8.02 6.01
CA LEU A 203 14.15 7.20 7.19
C LEU A 203 15.38 7.39 8.08
N PHE A 204 15.33 8.38 8.96
CA PHE A 204 16.28 8.47 10.05
C PHE A 204 15.96 7.33 11.01
N GLN A 205 16.74 6.27 10.94
CA GLN A 205 16.80 5.32 12.04
C GLN A 205 17.34 6.11 13.22
N GLU A 206 16.47 6.49 14.16
CA GLU A 206 16.85 7.28 15.32
C GLU A 206 17.89 6.49 16.11
N SER A 207 19.17 6.88 15.97
CA SER A 207 20.21 6.38 16.86
C SER A 207 19.98 7.05 18.21
N CYS A 208 20.04 6.26 19.30
CA CYS A 208 20.01 6.81 20.65
C CYS A 208 21.15 7.83 20.76
N LYS A 209 20.81 9.10 20.94
CA LYS A 209 21.74 10.21 21.15
C LYS A 209 21.53 10.80 22.53
N MET A 210 22.61 10.90 23.30
CA MET A 210 22.65 11.70 24.53
C MET A 210 23.44 12.96 24.23
N ALA A 211 22.75 14.11 24.28
CA ALA A 211 23.26 15.39 23.78
C ALA A 211 23.71 15.30 22.31
N THR A 212 25.01 15.41 22.03
CA THR A 212 25.60 15.38 20.68
C THR A 212 26.31 14.07 20.34
N MET A 213 26.35 13.11 21.26
CA MET A 213 27.09 11.85 21.13
C MET A 213 26.13 10.65 21.11
N ASP A 214 26.53 9.58 20.43
CA ASP A 214 25.79 8.31 20.48
C ASP A 214 25.76 7.77 21.92
N CYS A 215 24.64 7.19 22.35
CA CYS A 215 24.48 6.69 23.72
C CYS A 215 25.57 5.67 24.10
N SER A 216 26.04 4.87 23.15
CA SER A 216 27.15 3.93 23.39
C SER A 216 28.44 4.64 23.79
N THR A 217 28.78 5.75 23.14
CA THR A 217 30.01 6.49 23.43
C THR A 217 29.86 7.24 24.75
N ALA A 218 28.72 7.88 24.99
CA ALA A 218 28.42 8.53 26.27
C ALA A 218 28.50 7.54 27.45
N MET A 219 27.89 6.37 27.34
CA MET A 219 27.94 5.33 28.38
C MET A 219 29.36 4.81 28.62
N SER A 220 30.14 4.62 27.54
CA SER A 220 31.55 4.20 27.67
C SER A 220 32.41 5.26 28.38
N ILE A 221 32.25 6.54 28.05
CA ILE A 221 32.98 7.65 28.70
C ILE A 221 32.63 7.69 30.18
N MET A 222 31.34 7.66 30.52
CA MET A 222 30.88 7.64 31.91
C MET A 222 31.47 6.45 32.69
N ALA A 223 31.45 5.25 32.13
CA ALA A 223 32.03 4.07 32.76
C ALA A 223 33.54 4.21 32.98
N THR A 224 34.29 4.75 32.00
CA THR A 224 35.73 4.98 32.15
C THR A 224 36.04 6.05 33.19
N CYS A 225 35.32 7.17 33.23
CA CYS A 225 35.49 8.21 34.24
C CYS A 225 35.26 7.68 35.66
N ILE A 226 34.22 6.85 35.85
CA ILE A 226 33.95 6.21 37.15
C ILE A 226 35.10 5.28 37.53
N LEU A 227 35.57 4.43 36.61
CA LEU A 227 36.68 3.51 36.86
C LEU A 227 37.96 4.26 37.24
N PHE A 228 38.37 5.27 36.46
CA PHE A 228 39.56 6.07 36.74
C PHE A 228 39.41 6.86 38.04
N GLY A 229 38.23 7.40 38.34
CA GLY A 229 37.95 8.08 39.61
C GLY A 229 38.14 7.15 40.82
N VAL A 230 37.62 5.93 40.75
CA VAL A 230 37.78 4.92 41.81
C VAL A 230 39.25 4.52 41.98
N VAL A 231 39.98 4.28 40.88
CA VAL A 231 41.40 3.93 40.93
C VAL A 231 42.23 5.08 41.50
N MET A 232 42.00 6.31 41.05
CA MET A 232 42.71 7.48 41.57
C MET A 232 42.43 7.70 43.05
N LEU A 233 41.18 7.56 43.49
CA LEU A 233 40.83 7.65 44.90
C LEU A 233 41.51 6.54 45.71
N ALA A 234 41.58 5.32 45.20
CA ALA A 234 42.30 4.21 45.84
C ALA A 234 43.81 4.45 45.91
N VAL A 235 44.43 5.01 44.87
CA VAL A 235 45.87 5.34 44.84
C VAL A 235 46.17 6.50 45.77
N VAL A 236 45.36 7.55 45.78
CA VAL A 236 45.51 8.69 46.70
C VAL A 236 45.31 8.23 48.14
N LEU A 237 44.28 7.42 48.40
CA LEU A 237 44.06 6.82 49.71
C LEU A 237 45.25 5.95 50.12
N HIS A 238 45.78 5.12 49.21
CA HIS A 238 46.97 4.31 49.46
C HIS A 238 48.21 5.17 49.74
N TYR A 239 48.40 6.27 48.99
CA TYR A 239 49.51 7.19 49.18
C TYR A 239 49.40 7.94 50.51
N ILE A 240 48.22 8.46 50.86
CA ILE A 240 47.96 9.11 52.15
C ILE A 240 48.19 8.13 53.30
N LEU A 241 47.66 6.91 53.19
CA LEU A 241 47.89 5.85 54.20
C LEU A 241 49.37 5.49 54.30
N ARG A 242 50.10 5.41 53.18
CA ARG A 242 51.54 5.11 53.15
C ARG A 242 52.37 6.24 53.77
N MET A 243 52.06 7.48 53.44
CA MET A 243 52.69 8.68 54.03
C MET A 243 52.50 8.68 55.54
N TYR A 244 51.29 8.42 56.03
CA TYR A 244 50.99 8.30 57.45
C TYR A 244 51.71 7.14 58.15
N THR A 245 52.05 6.07 57.42
CA THR A 245 52.83 4.95 57.98
C THR A 245 54.34 5.17 57.95
N SER A 246 54.85 6.00 57.02
CA SER A 246 56.28 6.22 56.77
C SER A 246 56.92 7.25 57.70
N GLU A 247 56.13 8.13 58.31
CA GLU A 247 56.62 9.23 59.16
C GLU A 247 57.00 8.80 60.60
N ASP A 248 57.08 7.50 60.88
CA ASP A 248 57.30 6.97 62.24
C ASP A 248 58.45 5.92 62.31
N VAL A 249 59.37 5.87 61.35
CA VAL A 249 60.60 5.07 61.48
C VAL A 249 61.77 5.80 60.79
N ASP A 250 62.32 6.80 61.47
CA ASP A 250 63.74 7.15 61.33
C ASP A 250 64.35 7.10 62.73
N ASP A 251 65.21 6.11 62.94
CA ASP A 251 66.04 5.95 64.13
C ASP A 251 67.02 7.13 64.23
N ILE A 252 66.99 7.87 65.36
CA ILE A 252 68.18 8.37 66.11
C ILE A 252 67.73 8.84 67.52
N ALA A 253 68.30 8.18 68.53
CA ALA A 253 68.55 8.60 69.92
C ALA A 253 67.39 8.86 70.93
N VAL A 254 67.34 7.97 71.93
CA VAL A 254 67.12 8.18 73.38
C VAL A 254 65.77 8.76 73.88
N ASP A 255 65.07 7.89 74.62
CA ASP A 255 64.12 8.08 75.73
C ASP A 255 62.71 8.73 75.56
N ILE A 256 61.71 7.88 75.84
CA ILE A 256 60.46 8.12 76.61
C ILE A 256 59.23 8.71 75.84
N VAL A 257 58.07 8.03 76.00
CA VAL A 257 56.64 8.32 75.64
C VAL A 257 56.13 7.89 74.23
N PRO A 258 54.84 7.53 74.01
CA PRO A 258 54.25 6.18 74.16
C PRO A 258 53.65 5.58 72.86
N ARG A 259 53.60 4.24 72.84
CA ARG A 259 53.15 3.28 71.81
C ARG A 259 51.65 3.33 71.38
N SER A 260 50.90 4.38 71.74
CA SER A 260 49.43 4.31 71.84
C SER A 260 48.63 4.33 70.51
N THR A 261 49.08 5.05 69.47
CA THR A 261 48.22 5.34 68.30
C THR A 261 48.44 4.40 67.10
N LYS A 262 49.64 3.84 66.92
CA LYS A 262 49.86 2.75 65.94
C LYS A 262 49.32 1.41 66.45
N GLU A 263 49.25 1.24 67.77
CA GLU A 263 48.50 0.13 68.36
C GLU A 263 47.00 0.32 68.17
N SER A 264 46.39 1.50 68.32
CA SER A 264 44.91 1.62 68.25
C SER A 264 44.26 1.14 66.93
N VAL A 265 44.87 1.35 65.76
CA VAL A 265 44.32 0.91 64.46
C VAL A 265 44.65 -0.55 64.13
N LYS A 266 45.86 -1.03 64.49
CA LYS A 266 46.20 -2.48 64.42
C LYS A 266 45.41 -3.29 65.44
N PHE A 267 45.20 -2.74 66.63
CA PHE A 267 44.37 -3.28 67.69
C PHE A 267 42.92 -3.31 67.24
N SER A 268 42.37 -2.27 66.59
CA SER A 268 41.01 -2.33 66.01
C SER A 268 40.83 -3.45 64.97
N ARG A 269 41.81 -3.70 64.09
CA ARG A 269 41.77 -4.83 63.14
C ARG A 269 41.96 -6.19 63.80
N VAL A 270 42.97 -6.34 64.67
CA VAL A 270 43.23 -7.58 65.42
C VAL A 270 42.07 -7.91 66.35
N GLN A 271 41.48 -6.91 67.01
CA GLN A 271 40.30 -7.08 67.85
C GLN A 271 39.05 -7.42 67.05
N LEU A 272 38.85 -6.83 65.86
CA LEU A 272 37.74 -7.20 64.99
C LEU A 272 37.90 -8.65 64.51
N GLU A 273 39.11 -9.04 64.08
CA GLU A 273 39.44 -10.40 63.68
C GLU A 273 39.21 -11.37 64.85
N ASP A 274 39.75 -11.06 66.03
CA ASP A 274 39.56 -11.87 67.25
C ASP A 274 38.09 -11.91 67.67
N TYR A 275 37.32 -10.84 67.50
CA TYR A 275 35.89 -10.79 67.79
C TYR A 275 35.10 -11.67 66.82
N ILE A 276 35.39 -11.59 65.51
CA ILE A 276 34.76 -12.43 64.49
C ILE A 276 35.15 -13.89 64.73
N ILE A 277 36.42 -14.19 65.00
CA ILE A 277 36.91 -15.54 65.29
C ILE A 277 36.21 -16.09 66.54
N ASN A 278 36.14 -15.30 67.61
CA ASN A 278 35.47 -15.71 68.84
C ASN A 278 33.96 -15.88 68.64
N TYR A 279 33.30 -15.01 67.87
CA TYR A 279 31.88 -15.11 67.56
C TYR A 279 31.58 -16.33 66.69
N CYS A 280 32.32 -16.53 65.60
CA CYS A 280 32.21 -17.70 64.73
C CYS A 280 32.56 -18.99 65.47
N SER A 281 33.55 -18.98 66.36
CA SER A 281 33.90 -20.14 67.20
C SER A 281 32.79 -20.45 68.21
N LYS A 282 32.22 -19.43 68.87
CA LYS A 282 31.07 -19.58 69.78
C LYS A 282 29.82 -20.07 69.04
N TYR A 283 29.52 -19.50 67.88
CA TYR A 283 28.40 -19.91 67.03
C TYR A 283 28.60 -21.33 66.48
N GLY A 284 29.80 -21.65 65.99
CA GLY A 284 30.16 -22.99 65.53
C GLY A 284 30.07 -24.04 66.64
N ASN A 285 30.56 -23.72 67.84
CA ASN A 285 30.40 -24.59 69.02
C ASN A 285 28.92 -24.74 69.43
N PHE A 286 28.11 -23.69 69.31
CA PHE A 286 26.66 -23.76 69.53
C PHE A 286 25.96 -24.67 68.51
N VAL A 287 26.30 -24.55 67.22
CA VAL A 287 25.78 -25.42 66.15
C VAL A 287 26.20 -26.88 66.37
N ALA A 288 27.46 -27.12 66.74
CA ALA A 288 27.99 -28.46 67.01
C ALA A 288 27.35 -29.14 68.24
N ARG A 289 26.98 -28.36 69.27
CA ARG A 289 26.30 -28.88 70.48
C ARG A 289 24.81 -29.14 70.27
N HIS A 290 24.15 -28.40 69.38
CA HIS A 290 22.70 -28.50 69.14
C HIS A 290 22.34 -28.71 67.65
N PRO A 291 22.86 -29.76 66.99
CA PRO A 291 22.68 -29.96 65.54
C PRO A 291 21.21 -30.13 65.15
N LEU A 292 20.40 -30.82 65.96
CA LEU A 292 18.98 -31.05 65.66
C LEU A 292 18.14 -29.77 65.74
N ILE A 293 18.42 -28.89 66.72
CA ILE A 293 17.70 -27.62 66.89
C ILE A 293 17.99 -26.69 65.70
N ILE A 294 19.26 -26.57 65.31
CA ILE A 294 19.66 -25.75 64.15
C ILE A 294 19.08 -26.30 62.84
N PHE A 295 19.07 -27.62 62.67
CA PHE A 295 18.46 -28.25 61.51
C PHE A 295 16.96 -27.95 61.42
N LEU A 296 16.21 -28.08 62.51
CA LEU A 296 14.78 -27.74 62.54
C LEU A 296 14.53 -26.24 62.32
N LEU A 297 15.37 -25.37 62.89
CA LEU A 297 15.28 -23.93 62.74
C LEU A 297 15.61 -23.46 61.32
N GLY A 298 16.39 -24.21 60.54
CA GLY A 298 16.57 -23.98 59.10
C GLY A 298 15.48 -24.64 58.23
N LEU A 299 15.08 -25.87 58.56
CA LEU A 299 14.13 -26.65 57.78
C LEU A 299 12.72 -26.06 57.82
N ILE A 300 12.23 -25.66 58.99
CA ILE A 300 10.86 -25.15 59.16
C ILE A 300 10.64 -23.88 58.32
N PRO A 301 11.48 -22.82 58.42
CA PRO A 301 11.34 -21.64 57.56
C PRO A 301 11.53 -21.96 56.07
N SER A 302 12.44 -22.87 55.72
CA SER A 302 12.61 -23.30 54.32
C SER A 302 11.37 -23.97 53.76
N LEU A 303 10.71 -24.86 54.52
CA LEU A 303 9.48 -25.52 54.10
C LEU A 303 8.32 -24.53 54.00
N ILE A 304 8.22 -23.58 54.95
CA ILE A 304 7.23 -22.50 54.89
C ILE A 304 7.45 -21.63 53.64
N ALA A 305 8.69 -21.24 53.34
CA ALA A 305 9.02 -20.47 52.15
C ALA A 305 8.76 -21.25 50.85
N SER A 306 9.09 -22.56 50.82
CA SER A 306 8.85 -23.43 49.66
C SER A 306 7.37 -23.75 49.44
N SER A 307 6.51 -23.64 50.46
CA SER A 307 5.06 -23.87 50.30
C SER A 307 4.40 -22.92 49.28
N GLY A 308 4.97 -21.72 49.08
CA GLY A 308 4.50 -20.74 48.10
C GLY A 308 4.61 -21.20 46.64
N ILE A 309 5.41 -22.24 46.35
CA ILE A 309 5.51 -22.84 45.00
C ILE A 309 4.16 -23.40 44.55
N GLY A 310 3.32 -23.89 45.48
CA GLY A 310 1.97 -24.37 45.17
C GLY A 310 1.03 -23.29 44.62
N MET A 311 1.36 -22.01 44.81
CA MET A 311 0.58 -20.87 44.31
C MET A 311 1.23 -20.19 43.10
N ILE A 312 2.24 -20.80 42.47
CA ILE A 312 2.91 -20.20 41.31
C ILE A 312 1.93 -20.08 40.13
N ARG A 313 1.81 -18.87 39.58
CA ARG A 313 1.04 -18.58 38.36
C ARG A 313 2.01 -18.25 37.24
N LEU A 314 2.02 -19.07 36.19
CA LEU A 314 2.84 -18.84 35.00
C LEU A 314 2.07 -18.00 33.97
N THR A 315 2.61 -16.83 33.64
CA THR A 315 2.12 -16.00 32.54
C THR A 315 2.73 -16.46 31.23
N THR A 316 1.91 -17.00 30.32
CA THR A 316 2.36 -17.49 29.00
C THR A 316 1.99 -16.55 27.85
N ASP A 317 1.19 -15.52 28.10
CA ASP A 317 0.80 -14.54 27.09
C ASP A 317 2.00 -13.64 26.75
N PRO A 318 2.51 -13.67 25.50
CA PRO A 318 3.62 -12.81 25.11
C PRO A 318 3.30 -11.33 25.25
N VAL A 319 2.04 -10.91 25.08
CA VAL A 319 1.70 -9.49 25.20
C VAL A 319 1.91 -9.05 26.65
N GLU A 320 1.45 -9.83 27.63
CA GLU A 320 1.65 -9.60 29.06
C GLU A 320 3.13 -9.64 29.46
N LEU A 321 3.93 -10.48 28.82
CA LEU A 321 5.37 -10.61 29.09
C LEU A 321 6.21 -9.46 28.51
N TRP A 322 5.87 -9.00 27.30
CA TRP A 322 6.71 -8.08 26.52
C TRP A 322 6.21 -6.64 26.50
N SER A 323 5.06 -6.34 27.08
CA SER A 323 4.56 -4.96 27.14
C SER A 323 4.04 -4.61 28.53
N SER A 324 4.55 -3.52 29.08
CA SER A 324 4.12 -3.05 30.39
C SER A 324 2.65 -2.60 30.34
N PRO A 325 1.87 -2.84 31.42
CA PRO A 325 0.45 -2.54 31.45
C PRO A 325 0.14 -1.03 31.32
N GLY A 326 1.06 -0.16 31.75
CA GLY A 326 0.94 1.30 31.63
C GLY A 326 1.71 1.91 30.44
N SER A 327 2.08 1.12 29.44
CA SER A 327 2.70 1.67 28.21
C SER A 327 1.65 2.29 27.28
N ASP A 328 2.02 3.36 26.58
CA ASP A 328 1.17 3.99 25.57
C ASP A 328 0.65 2.98 24.52
N ALA A 329 1.49 2.02 24.14
CA ALA A 329 1.11 0.96 23.20
C ALA A 329 0.01 0.05 23.77
N ARG A 330 0.00 -0.21 25.09
CA ARG A 330 -1.05 -1.00 25.74
C ARG A 330 -2.36 -0.21 25.82
N GLU A 331 -2.29 1.08 26.16
CA GLU A 331 -3.46 1.95 26.21
C GLU A 331 -4.11 2.10 24.83
N GLN A 332 -3.31 2.31 23.78
CA GLN A 332 -3.80 2.37 22.40
C GLN A 332 -4.43 1.05 21.95
N LYS A 333 -3.84 -0.08 22.33
CA LYS A 333 -4.41 -1.40 22.05
C LYS A 333 -5.74 -1.59 22.76
N GLU A 334 -5.83 -1.24 24.04
CA GLU A 334 -7.07 -1.36 24.82
C GLU A 334 -8.17 -0.45 24.26
N PHE A 335 -7.82 0.78 23.88
CA PHE A 335 -8.73 1.67 23.18
C PHE A 335 -9.24 1.04 21.87
N PHE A 336 -8.34 0.49 21.04
CA PHE A 336 -8.74 -0.16 19.78
C PHE A 336 -9.66 -1.36 20.02
N ASP A 337 -9.26 -2.26 20.92
CA ASP A 337 -10.00 -3.50 21.22
C ASP A 337 -11.39 -3.19 21.79
N ASN A 338 -11.54 -2.14 22.60
CA ASN A 338 -12.83 -1.73 23.17
C ASN A 338 -13.76 -1.07 22.15
N ASN A 339 -13.24 -0.31 21.18
CA ASN A 339 -14.05 0.41 20.20
C ASN A 339 -14.36 -0.41 18.94
N PHE A 340 -13.42 -1.25 18.49
CA PHE A 340 -13.52 -1.99 17.23
C PHE A 340 -13.59 -3.51 17.41
N GLY A 341 -13.41 -4.00 18.64
CA GLY A 341 -13.17 -5.41 18.91
C GLY A 341 -11.70 -5.79 18.74
N PRO A 342 -11.28 -6.95 19.29
CA PRO A 342 -9.91 -7.41 19.16
C PRO A 342 -9.55 -7.70 17.71
N PHE A 343 -8.29 -7.48 17.36
CA PHE A 343 -7.78 -7.83 16.04
C PHE A 343 -7.98 -9.32 15.75
N TYR A 344 -8.39 -9.66 14.53
CA TYR A 344 -8.67 -11.04 14.13
C TYR A 344 -7.40 -11.90 14.13
N ARG A 345 -7.55 -13.20 14.39
CA ARG A 345 -6.45 -14.17 14.31
C ARG A 345 -6.22 -14.57 12.86
N THR A 346 -4.95 -14.62 12.45
CA THR A 346 -4.55 -14.95 11.08
C THR A 346 -3.83 -16.30 11.05
N GLU A 347 -4.27 -17.19 10.17
CA GLU A 347 -3.62 -18.47 9.87
C GLU A 347 -3.23 -18.44 8.39
N GLN A 348 -1.94 -18.29 8.08
CA GLN A 348 -1.46 -18.09 6.71
C GLN A 348 -0.73 -19.34 6.19
N ILE A 349 -1.08 -19.77 4.97
CA ILE A 349 -0.39 -20.84 4.25
C ILE A 349 0.19 -20.25 2.97
N ILE A 350 1.51 -20.37 2.81
CA ILE A 350 2.23 -19.94 1.61
C ILE A 350 2.65 -21.20 0.83
N ILE A 351 2.02 -21.42 -0.32
CA ILE A 351 2.31 -22.56 -1.20
C ILE A 351 3.03 -22.10 -2.46
N VAL A 352 4.09 -22.82 -2.83
CA VAL A 352 4.95 -22.49 -3.96
C VAL A 352 5.06 -23.71 -4.88
N PRO A 353 4.89 -23.57 -6.22
CA PRO A 353 5.04 -24.69 -7.13
C PRO A 353 6.49 -25.17 -7.19
N LYS A 354 6.71 -26.48 -7.31
CA LYS A 354 8.06 -27.04 -7.50
C LYS A 354 8.67 -26.64 -8.85
N ASP A 355 7.84 -26.62 -9.89
CA ASP A 355 8.23 -26.13 -11.22
C ASP A 355 8.11 -24.61 -11.24
N GLN A 356 9.24 -23.92 -11.39
CA GLN A 356 9.34 -22.46 -11.43
C GLN A 356 9.35 -21.89 -12.85
N SER A 357 9.12 -22.72 -13.87
CA SER A 357 9.16 -22.27 -15.27
C SER A 357 7.92 -21.44 -15.65
N PHE A 358 8.19 -20.28 -16.24
CA PHE A 358 7.17 -19.41 -16.83
C PHE A 358 6.57 -20.05 -18.09
N TRP A 359 5.32 -19.70 -18.38
CA TRP A 359 4.64 -20.12 -19.62
C TRP A 359 4.04 -18.90 -20.33
N GLU A 360 3.89 -18.98 -21.64
CA GLU A 360 3.38 -17.89 -22.46
C GLU A 360 1.90 -18.11 -22.79
N ARG A 361 1.12 -17.03 -22.72
CA ARG A 361 -0.29 -17.00 -23.13
C ARG A 361 -0.51 -15.83 -24.08
N GLU A 362 -1.35 -16.02 -25.09
CA GLU A 362 -1.85 -14.94 -25.93
C GLU A 362 -2.81 -14.04 -25.13
N ASP A 363 -2.61 -12.73 -25.22
CA ASP A 363 -3.48 -11.75 -24.58
C ASP A 363 -4.88 -11.77 -25.22
N SER A 364 -5.92 -11.89 -24.39
CA SER A 364 -7.32 -11.88 -24.86
C SER A 364 -7.73 -10.57 -25.51
N SER A 365 -7.05 -9.48 -25.16
CA SER A 365 -7.32 -8.13 -25.67
C SER A 365 -6.51 -7.80 -26.93
N ASN A 366 -5.38 -8.48 -27.13
CA ASN A 366 -4.47 -8.26 -28.25
C ASN A 366 -3.77 -9.57 -28.63
N PHE A 367 -4.34 -10.31 -29.57
CA PHE A 367 -3.82 -11.60 -30.04
C PHE A 367 -2.38 -11.54 -30.60
N LEU A 368 -1.83 -10.35 -30.86
CA LEU A 368 -0.44 -10.17 -31.31
C LEU A 368 0.56 -10.11 -30.14
N LYS A 369 0.09 -10.04 -28.89
CA LYS A 369 0.93 -9.91 -27.69
C LYS A 369 0.92 -11.22 -26.89
N LYS A 370 2.10 -11.81 -26.71
CA LYS A 370 2.32 -12.93 -25.78
C LYS A 370 2.68 -12.39 -24.40
N VAL A 371 1.99 -12.85 -23.38
CA VAL A 371 2.20 -12.49 -21.97
C VAL A 371 2.87 -13.66 -21.26
N ARG A 372 3.95 -13.37 -20.52
CA ARG A 372 4.60 -14.34 -19.65
C ARG A 372 3.84 -14.46 -18.34
N ILE A 373 3.41 -15.66 -18.01
CA ILE A 373 2.64 -15.98 -16.82
C ILE A 373 3.51 -16.80 -15.86
N GLY A 374 3.43 -16.46 -14.58
CA GLY A 374 4.13 -17.16 -13.50
C GLY A 374 3.68 -18.62 -13.33
N PRO A 375 4.53 -19.47 -12.74
CA PRO A 375 4.27 -20.90 -12.54
C PRO A 375 3.06 -21.19 -11.64
N VAL A 376 2.72 -20.29 -10.72
CA VAL A 376 1.57 -20.40 -9.81
C VAL A 376 0.23 -20.49 -10.56
N PHE A 377 0.13 -19.88 -11.74
CA PHE A 377 -1.11 -19.86 -12.51
C PHE A 377 -1.29 -21.09 -13.41
N ARG A 378 -0.44 -22.12 -13.27
CA ARG A 378 -0.64 -23.39 -13.97
C ARG A 378 -1.91 -24.07 -13.45
N LYS A 379 -2.75 -24.54 -14.38
CA LYS A 379 -4.03 -25.19 -14.07
C LYS A 379 -3.91 -26.31 -13.03
N ASN A 380 -2.89 -27.16 -13.16
CA ASN A 380 -2.69 -28.29 -12.25
C ASN A 380 -2.35 -27.83 -10.83
N PHE A 381 -1.52 -26.78 -10.69
CA PHE A 381 -1.19 -26.21 -9.39
C PHE A 381 -2.43 -25.57 -8.76
N LEU A 382 -3.14 -24.70 -9.49
CA LEU A 382 -4.37 -24.08 -8.99
C LEU A 382 -5.42 -25.11 -8.56
N LYS A 383 -5.57 -26.21 -9.32
CA LYS A 383 -6.49 -27.29 -8.96
C LYS A 383 -6.08 -28.00 -7.66
N ALA A 384 -4.79 -28.30 -7.49
CA ALA A 384 -4.27 -28.90 -6.27
C ALA A 384 -4.43 -27.96 -5.06
N SER A 385 -4.07 -26.69 -5.21
CA SER A 385 -4.23 -25.64 -4.20
C SER A 385 -5.70 -25.48 -3.78
N PHE A 386 -6.63 -25.52 -4.73
CA PHE A 386 -8.06 -25.44 -4.45
C PHE A 386 -8.58 -26.68 -3.72
N SER A 387 -8.05 -27.87 -4.04
CA SER A 387 -8.37 -29.10 -3.31
C SER A 387 -7.91 -29.03 -1.86
N LEU A 388 -6.70 -28.51 -1.60
CA LEU A 388 -6.19 -28.27 -0.25
C LEU A 388 -7.07 -27.27 0.51
N TYR A 389 -7.44 -26.16 -0.13
CA TYR A 389 -8.35 -25.17 0.45
C TYR A 389 -9.68 -25.80 0.88
N LYS A 390 -10.28 -26.65 0.04
CA LYS A 390 -11.52 -27.37 0.39
C LYS A 390 -11.35 -28.28 1.61
N GLN A 391 -10.27 -29.05 1.67
CA GLN A 391 -9.99 -29.92 2.81
C GLN A 391 -9.86 -29.13 4.12
N ILE A 392 -9.28 -27.92 4.06
CA ILE A 392 -9.17 -27.02 5.22
C ILE A 392 -10.55 -26.53 5.69
N LEU A 393 -11.46 -26.21 4.76
CA LEU A 393 -12.82 -25.79 5.11
C LEU A 393 -13.62 -26.90 5.81
N GLU A 394 -13.32 -28.16 5.51
CA GLU A 394 -13.99 -29.34 6.07
C GLU A 394 -13.40 -29.79 7.41
N LEU A 395 -12.34 -29.14 7.90
CA LEU A 395 -11.76 -29.45 9.20
C LEU A 395 -12.78 -29.21 10.32
N ASN A 396 -12.93 -30.23 11.16
CA ASN A 396 -13.73 -30.20 12.35
C ASN A 396 -12.91 -30.69 13.54
N THR A 397 -13.23 -30.17 14.72
CA THR A 397 -12.58 -30.58 15.97
C THR A 397 -13.61 -30.69 17.08
N SER A 398 -13.46 -31.67 17.96
CA SER A 398 -14.31 -31.81 19.14
C SER A 398 -13.63 -31.11 20.32
N LEU A 399 -14.33 -30.20 20.99
CA LEU A 399 -13.85 -29.66 22.26
C LEU A 399 -14.01 -30.73 23.36
N ASP A 400 -12.91 -31.04 24.05
CA ASP A 400 -12.85 -32.05 25.12
C ASP A 400 -13.88 -31.84 26.23
N ASN A 401 -14.30 -30.59 26.45
CA ASN A 401 -15.18 -30.22 27.56
C ASN A 401 -16.68 -30.34 27.25
N ASP A 402 -17.10 -30.39 25.97
CA ASP A 402 -18.53 -30.20 25.64
C ASP A 402 -19.08 -31.14 24.53
N LYS A 403 -18.27 -32.07 24.01
CA LYS A 403 -18.60 -32.97 22.87
C LYS A 403 -19.16 -32.26 21.63
N ARG A 404 -19.08 -30.93 21.58
CA ARG A 404 -19.54 -30.12 20.46
C ARG A 404 -18.47 -30.13 19.37
N VAL A 405 -18.91 -30.48 18.16
CA VAL A 405 -18.07 -30.37 16.96
C VAL A 405 -18.03 -28.89 16.56
N VAL A 406 -16.82 -28.32 16.55
CA VAL A 406 -16.56 -26.96 16.09
C VAL A 406 -15.99 -27.03 14.69
N THR A 407 -16.56 -26.23 13.80
CA THR A 407 -16.12 -26.07 12.42
C THR A 407 -15.47 -24.71 12.21
N LEU A 408 -14.72 -24.55 11.11
CA LEU A 408 -14.13 -23.26 10.76
C LEU A 408 -15.20 -22.15 10.60
N SER A 409 -16.39 -22.50 10.10
CA SER A 409 -17.49 -21.54 9.95
C SER A 409 -18.04 -20.99 11.26
N ASP A 410 -17.80 -21.66 12.39
CA ASP A 410 -18.26 -21.21 13.71
C ASP A 410 -17.35 -20.12 14.31
N ILE A 411 -16.08 -20.09 13.91
CA ILE A 411 -15.05 -19.21 14.49
C ILE A 411 -14.50 -18.16 13.51
N CYS A 412 -14.72 -18.33 12.20
CA CYS A 412 -14.15 -17.43 11.20
C CYS A 412 -14.85 -16.06 11.22
N PHE A 413 -14.07 -15.01 10.91
CA PHE A 413 -14.58 -13.65 10.79
C PHE A 413 -15.45 -13.50 9.53
N LYS A 414 -16.70 -13.04 9.69
CA LYS A 414 -17.67 -12.85 8.61
C LYS A 414 -18.17 -11.39 8.57
N PRO A 415 -17.54 -10.50 7.77
CA PRO A 415 -17.82 -9.06 7.82
C PRO A 415 -19.24 -8.66 7.41
N GLN A 416 -19.92 -9.49 6.61
CA GLN A 416 -21.27 -9.21 6.10
C GLN A 416 -22.37 -10.07 6.74
N TRP A 417 -22.06 -10.89 7.75
CA TRP A 417 -23.05 -11.76 8.37
C TRP A 417 -23.97 -10.98 9.32
N PRO A 418 -25.29 -11.22 9.35
CA PRO A 418 -26.09 -12.22 8.60
C PRO A 418 -26.73 -11.70 7.30
N GLN A 419 -26.34 -10.53 6.80
CA GLN A 419 -27.10 -9.76 5.80
C GLN A 419 -26.88 -10.14 4.32
N ASN A 420 -26.49 -11.37 3.99
CA ASN A 420 -26.51 -11.83 2.59
C ASN A 420 -27.63 -12.84 2.35
#